data_AF-A0A813ELL7-F1
#
_entry.id   AF-A0A813ELL7-F1
#
_cell.length_a   1.000
_cell.length_b   1.000
_cell.length_c   1.000
_cell.angle_alpha   90.00
_cell.angle_beta   90.00
_cell.angle_gamma   90.00
#
_symmetry.space_group_name_H-M   'P 1'
#
loop_
_entity.id
_entity.type
_entity.pdbx_description
1 polymer ?
#
loop_
_entity_poly.entity_id
_entity_poly.type
_entity_poly.pdbx_seq_one_letter_code
_entity_poly.pdbx_strand_id
1 'polypeptide(L)'
;MATSASPLGSQEFRATHNGFGSPDKGGRRKEPAMGHSEALLLQSAAHLRELDWPLRAIFSGAARGAASPPDGVKLVTREDFQKFFEDLQVADPELCAAPGLPAAIERSFDEALQLQVENTKIDGGLLYWSFKAALSSLTEDLGLNWDKLINTLMTPAL
;
A
#
# COMPACT_ATOMS: atom_id res chain seq x y z
N MET A 1 32.05 -14.16 49.60
CA MET A 1 31.31 -13.72 50.80
C MET A 1 29.84 -13.69 50.38
N ALA A 2 29.06 -14.78 50.47
CA ALA A 2 28.43 -15.35 51.67
C ALA A 2 27.71 -14.25 52.47
N THR A 3 26.37 -14.18 52.52
CA THR A 3 25.45 -15.02 53.33
C THR A 3 23.98 -14.85 52.87
N SER A 4 23.18 -15.92 52.70
CA SER A 4 22.17 -16.48 53.64
C SER A 4 20.98 -15.55 53.97
N ALA A 5 19.72 -15.96 54.13
CA ALA A 5 19.00 -17.24 54.06
C ALA A 5 17.47 -16.96 54.14
N SER A 6 16.66 -17.93 53.73
CA SER A 6 15.18 -18.03 53.86
C SER A 6 14.68 -18.06 55.33
N PRO A 7 13.36 -17.94 55.64
CA PRO A 7 12.41 -19.07 55.58
C PRO A 7 10.96 -18.68 55.17
N LEU A 8 10.24 -19.49 54.38
CA LEU A 8 9.33 -20.59 54.80
C LEU A 8 8.43 -20.27 56.01
N GLY A 9 7.18 -19.90 55.74
CA GLY A 9 6.11 -19.79 56.72
C GLY A 9 4.85 -20.47 56.19
N SER A 10 4.64 -21.72 56.61
CA SER A 10 3.40 -22.47 56.45
C SER A 10 2.31 -21.92 57.36
N GLN A 11 1.09 -21.75 56.85
CA GLN A 11 -0.11 -21.96 57.68
C GLN A 11 -1.31 -22.33 56.81
N GLU A 12 -1.70 -23.60 56.91
CA GLU A 12 -3.01 -24.12 56.52
C GLU A 12 -4.08 -23.59 57.49
N PHE A 13 -5.29 -23.30 57.03
CA PHE A 13 -6.53 -23.68 57.73
C PHE A 13 -7.71 -23.77 56.76
N ARG A 14 -8.58 -24.74 57.05
CA ARG A 14 -9.52 -25.43 56.17
C ARG A 14 -10.87 -24.73 55.98
N ALA A 15 -11.38 -24.87 54.77
CA ALA A 15 -12.73 -25.19 54.29
C ALA A 15 -13.98 -24.93 55.17
N THR A 16 -15.00 -24.29 54.56
CA THR A 16 -16.39 -24.75 54.27
C THR A 16 -17.29 -23.52 54.08
N HIS A 17 -18.38 -23.47 53.31
CA HIS A 17 -19.06 -24.27 52.30
C HIS A 17 -20.19 -23.36 51.76
N ASN A 18 -20.57 -23.57 50.50
CA ASN A 18 -21.81 -23.10 49.84
C ASN A 18 -22.05 -21.61 49.55
N GLY A 19 -22.13 -21.32 48.25
CA GLY A 19 -22.68 -20.09 47.69
C GLY A 19 -22.99 -20.24 46.21
N PHE A 20 -24.00 -21.08 45.93
CA PHE A 20 -24.77 -21.23 44.69
C PHE A 20 -24.76 -20.00 43.76
N GLY A 21 -24.36 -20.17 42.49
CA GLY A 21 -24.41 -19.07 41.51
C GLY A 21 -23.81 -19.33 40.14
N SER A 22 -24.20 -20.41 39.46
CA SER A 22 -24.09 -20.46 38.00
C SER A 22 -25.29 -19.73 37.39
N PRO A 23 -25.04 -18.78 36.49
CA PRO A 23 -25.69 -18.90 35.20
C PRO A 23 -24.64 -18.93 34.09
N ASP A 24 -24.61 -20.09 33.44
CA ASP A 24 -24.26 -20.21 32.04
C ASP A 24 -24.95 -19.09 31.23
N LYS A 25 -24.16 -18.21 30.63
CA LYS A 25 -24.51 -17.53 29.39
C LYS A 25 -23.25 -17.42 28.54
N GLY A 26 -23.11 -18.38 27.64
CA GLY A 26 -22.10 -18.41 26.60
C GLY A 26 -21.89 -17.04 25.99
N GLY A 27 -20.73 -16.45 26.29
CA GLY A 27 -20.18 -15.36 25.52
C GLY A 27 -19.81 -15.92 24.15
N ARG A 28 -20.78 -15.94 23.22
CA ARG A 28 -20.49 -15.90 21.80
C ARG A 28 -19.58 -14.69 21.61
N ARG A 29 -18.27 -14.93 21.51
CA ARG A 29 -17.37 -14.01 20.82
C ARG A 29 -18.04 -13.81 19.46
N LYS A 30 -18.72 -12.67 19.31
CA LYS A 30 -19.03 -12.13 18.00
C LYS A 30 -17.66 -11.94 17.38
N GLU A 31 -17.20 -12.91 16.60
CA GLU A 31 -16.26 -12.63 15.53
C GLU A 31 -16.85 -11.41 14.81
N PRO A 32 -16.11 -10.30 14.69
CA PRO A 32 -16.56 -9.20 13.88
C PRO A 32 -16.79 -9.82 12.50
N ALA A 33 -18.04 -9.82 12.05
CA ALA A 33 -18.37 -10.17 10.69
C ALA A 33 -17.67 -9.13 9.83
N MET A 34 -16.44 -9.46 9.42
CA MET A 34 -15.63 -8.68 8.50
C MET A 34 -16.49 -8.52 7.26
N GLY A 35 -16.99 -7.29 7.06
CA GLY A 35 -17.93 -7.01 5.99
C GLY A 35 -17.29 -7.42 4.67
N HIS A 36 -18.11 -7.89 3.72
CA HIS A 36 -17.65 -8.27 2.39
C HIS A 36 -16.77 -7.19 1.73
N SER A 37 -17.03 -5.91 2.06
CA SER A 37 -16.26 -4.73 1.67
C SER A 37 -14.89 -4.64 2.34
N GLU A 38 -14.76 -5.01 3.62
CA GLU A 38 -13.47 -5.00 4.35
C GLU A 38 -12.57 -6.16 3.88
N ALA A 39 -13.16 -7.32 3.59
CA ALA A 39 -12.46 -8.44 2.97
C ALA A 39 -11.97 -8.10 1.55
N LEU A 40 -12.81 -7.41 0.75
CA LEU A 40 -12.40 -6.89 -0.57
C LEU A 40 -11.27 -5.86 -0.43
N LEU A 41 -11.36 -4.91 0.49
CA LEU A 41 -10.31 -3.91 0.74
C LEU A 41 -8.99 -4.56 1.20
N LEU A 42 -9.05 -5.59 2.06
CA LEU A 42 -7.86 -6.35 2.48
C LEU A 42 -7.24 -7.13 1.31
N GLN A 43 -8.08 -7.68 0.44
CA GLN A 43 -7.64 -8.43 -0.74
C GLN A 43 -7.02 -7.48 -1.78
N SER A 44 -7.59 -6.29 -1.99
CA SER A 44 -7.01 -5.21 -2.80
C SER A 44 -5.68 -4.74 -2.21
N ALA A 45 -5.58 -4.58 -0.89
CA ALA A 45 -4.35 -4.18 -0.22
C ALA A 45 -3.25 -5.25 -0.31
N ALA A 46 -3.61 -6.54 -0.22
CA ALA A 46 -2.69 -7.66 -0.40
C ALA A 46 -2.19 -7.74 -1.84
N HIS A 47 -3.08 -7.60 -2.82
CA HIS A 47 -2.72 -7.57 -4.24
C HIS A 47 -1.78 -6.40 -4.56
N LEU A 48 -2.03 -5.20 -4.01
CA LEU A 48 -1.13 -4.04 -4.14
C LEU A 48 0.24 -4.23 -3.45
N ARG A 49 0.39 -5.19 -2.52
CA ARG A 49 1.69 -5.55 -1.93
C ARG A 49 2.48 -6.47 -2.87
N GLU A 50 1.81 -7.41 -3.54
CA GLU A 50 2.44 -8.29 -4.52
C GLU A 50 2.97 -7.48 -5.73
N LEU A 51 2.23 -6.44 -6.10
CA LEU A 51 2.62 -5.51 -7.16
C LEU A 51 3.65 -4.46 -6.71
N ASP A 52 4.04 -4.41 -5.42
CA ASP A 52 4.97 -3.38 -4.95
C ASP A 52 6.38 -3.53 -5.55
N TRP A 53 6.88 -4.77 -5.66
CA TRP A 53 8.17 -5.04 -6.29
C TRP A 53 8.23 -4.65 -7.78
N PRO A 54 7.30 -5.10 -8.65
CA PRO A 54 7.30 -4.68 -10.06
C PRO A 54 7.11 -3.16 -10.20
N LEU A 55 6.25 -2.53 -9.38
CA LEU A 55 6.06 -1.08 -9.40
C LEU A 55 7.31 -0.31 -9.02
N ARG A 56 8.12 -0.82 -8.08
CA ARG A 56 9.43 -0.22 -7.75
C ARG A 56 10.42 -0.30 -8.90
N ALA A 57 10.43 -1.40 -9.64
CA ALA A 57 11.26 -1.55 -10.82
C ALA A 57 10.83 -0.55 -11.91
N ILE A 58 9.52 -0.43 -12.15
CA ILE A 58 8.93 0.55 -13.07
C ILE A 58 9.28 1.98 -12.65
N PHE A 59 9.05 2.34 -11.38
CA PHE A 59 9.41 3.65 -10.84
C PHE A 59 10.91 3.96 -11.03
N SER A 60 11.76 2.97 -10.78
CA SER A 60 13.20 3.09 -10.98
C SER A 60 13.57 3.27 -12.47
N GLY A 61 12.82 2.65 -13.38
CA GLY A 61 12.95 2.87 -14.81
C GLY A 61 12.44 4.24 -15.27
N ALA A 62 11.31 4.69 -14.72
CA ALA A 62 10.66 5.94 -15.08
C ALA A 62 11.50 7.16 -14.66
N ALA A 63 12.04 7.17 -13.43
CA ALA A 63 12.90 8.26 -12.96
C ALA A 63 14.35 8.18 -13.50
N ARG A 64 14.52 7.84 -14.79
CA ARG A 64 15.82 7.77 -15.46
C ARG A 64 16.41 9.16 -15.76
N GLY A 65 15.56 10.18 -15.94
CA GLY A 65 15.99 11.55 -16.21
C GLY A 65 16.08 12.45 -14.98
N ALA A 66 15.47 12.04 -13.87
CA ALA A 66 15.38 12.87 -12.69
C ALA A 66 16.76 13.11 -12.06
N ALA A 67 17.12 14.39 -11.93
CA ALA A 67 18.25 14.80 -11.11
C ALA A 67 17.98 14.34 -9.68
N SER A 68 18.81 13.44 -9.16
CA SER A 68 18.74 13.10 -7.75
C SER A 68 19.03 14.36 -6.95
N PRO A 69 18.11 14.86 -6.12
CA PRO A 69 18.42 15.90 -5.13
C PRO A 69 19.62 15.46 -4.28
N PRO A 70 20.30 16.38 -3.58
CA PRO A 70 21.46 16.07 -2.75
C PRO A 70 21.21 14.98 -1.69
N ASP A 71 19.94 14.73 -1.37
CA ASP A 71 19.46 13.70 -0.46
C ASP A 71 19.51 12.27 -1.05
N GLY A 72 19.76 12.13 -2.37
CA GLY A 72 19.79 10.85 -3.08
C GLY A 72 18.41 10.21 -3.31
N VAL A 73 17.34 10.88 -2.87
CA VAL A 73 15.97 10.40 -3.04
C VAL A 73 15.54 10.55 -4.49
N LYS A 74 15.21 9.43 -5.13
CA LYS A 74 14.75 9.41 -6.51
C LYS A 74 13.34 9.98 -6.61
N LEU A 75 13.15 10.94 -7.52
CA LEU A 75 11.87 11.58 -7.81
C LEU A 75 11.48 11.28 -9.26
N VAL A 76 10.19 11.17 -9.55
CA VAL A 76 9.68 11.12 -10.92
C VAL A 76 9.16 12.51 -11.27
N THR A 77 9.79 13.18 -12.22
CA THR A 77 9.31 14.49 -12.70
C THR A 77 8.04 14.33 -13.53
N ARG A 78 7.37 15.44 -13.83
CA ARG A 78 6.20 15.42 -14.73
C ARG A 78 6.56 14.86 -16.11
N GLU A 79 7.72 15.25 -16.63
CA GLU A 79 8.23 14.78 -17.91
C GLU A 79 8.53 13.27 -17.90
N ASP A 80 9.18 12.79 -16.84
CA ASP A 80 9.42 11.35 -16.65
C ASP A 80 8.11 10.56 -16.57
N PHE A 81 7.09 11.11 -15.88
CA PHE A 81 5.78 10.49 -15.73
C PHE A 81 5.04 10.41 -17.07
N GLN A 82 4.99 11.51 -17.83
CA GLN A 82 4.39 11.53 -19.15
C GLN A 82 5.10 10.55 -20.10
N LYS A 83 6.44 10.56 -20.08
CA LYS A 83 7.25 9.66 -20.91
C LYS A 83 7.06 8.19 -20.56
N PHE A 84 6.86 7.87 -19.29
CA PHE A 84 6.48 6.53 -18.87
C PHE A 84 5.18 6.08 -19.54
N PHE A 85 4.18 6.95 -19.63
CA PHE A 85 2.95 6.64 -20.36
C PHE A 85 3.16 6.57 -21.86
N GLU A 86 4.00 7.43 -22.45
CA GLU A 86 4.41 7.35 -23.87
C GLU A 86 5.02 5.98 -24.22
N ASP A 87 5.94 5.49 -23.39
CA ASP A 87 6.57 4.17 -23.56
C ASP A 87 5.54 3.04 -23.42
N LEU A 88 4.64 3.18 -22.43
CA LEU A 88 3.53 2.27 -22.24
C LEU A 88 2.56 2.27 -23.43
N GLN A 89 2.40 3.39 -24.14
CA GLN A 89 1.55 3.45 -25.34
C GLN A 89 2.04 2.54 -26.46
N VAL A 90 3.36 2.41 -26.57
CA VAL A 90 3.99 1.53 -27.54
C VAL A 90 3.74 0.06 -27.17
N ALA A 91 3.69 -0.24 -25.87
CA ALA A 91 3.47 -1.59 -25.35
C ALA A 91 1.99 -2.03 -25.35
N ASP A 92 1.05 -1.12 -25.08
CA ASP A 92 -0.39 -1.38 -25.08
C ASP A 92 -1.18 -0.25 -25.77
N PRO A 93 -1.37 -0.31 -27.10
CA PRO A 93 -2.06 0.74 -27.84
C PRO A 93 -3.55 0.84 -27.50
N GLU A 94 -4.16 -0.21 -26.93
CA GLU A 94 -5.55 -0.19 -26.47
C GLU A 94 -5.73 0.77 -25.29
N LEU A 95 -4.75 0.84 -24.40
CA LEU A 95 -4.71 1.76 -23.27
C LEU A 95 -4.75 3.23 -23.73
N CYS A 96 -4.17 3.51 -24.90
CA CYS A 96 -4.05 4.85 -25.50
C CYS A 96 -5.25 5.28 -26.29
N ALA A 97 -6.07 4.32 -26.69
CA ALA A 97 -7.36 4.60 -27.30
C ALA A 97 -8.37 5.14 -26.27
N ALA A 98 -8.06 5.07 -24.97
CA ALA A 98 -8.92 5.59 -23.91
C ALA A 98 -9.06 7.12 -24.05
N PRO A 99 -10.28 7.63 -24.35
CA PRO A 99 -10.50 9.06 -24.48
C PRO A 99 -10.26 9.76 -23.14
N GLY A 100 -9.45 10.81 -23.15
CA GLY A 100 -9.13 11.58 -21.95
C GLY A 100 -7.89 11.11 -21.18
N LEU A 101 -7.20 10.07 -21.64
CA LEU A 101 -5.94 9.59 -21.02
C LEU A 101 -4.93 10.71 -20.73
N PRO A 102 -4.63 11.66 -21.65
CA PRO A 102 -3.65 12.72 -21.36
C PRO A 102 -4.08 13.60 -20.19
N ALA A 103 -5.36 13.99 -20.14
CA ALA A 103 -5.91 14.82 -19.08
C ALA A 103 -5.95 14.06 -17.74
N ALA A 104 -6.25 12.76 -17.77
CA ALA A 104 -6.20 11.91 -16.59
C ALA A 104 -4.77 11.78 -16.04
N ILE A 105 -3.76 11.62 -16.91
CA ILE A 105 -2.35 11.54 -16.51
C ILE A 105 -1.92 12.82 -15.80
N GLU A 106 -2.24 13.98 -16.37
CA GLU A 106 -1.90 15.28 -15.77
C GLU A 106 -2.61 15.47 -14.43
N ARG A 107 -3.92 15.19 -14.38
CA ARG A 107 -4.74 15.33 -13.17
C ARG A 107 -4.20 14.45 -12.04
N SER A 108 -3.98 13.17 -12.30
CA SER A 108 -3.49 12.24 -11.28
C SER A 108 -2.07 12.56 -10.82
N PHE A 109 -1.23 13.14 -11.68
CA PHE A 109 0.08 13.65 -11.27
C PHE A 109 -0.05 14.85 -10.32
N ASP A 110 -0.88 15.84 -10.68
CA ASP A 110 -1.11 17.04 -9.86
C ASP A 110 -1.72 16.68 -8.50
N GLU A 111 -2.73 15.81 -8.47
CA GLU A 111 -3.38 15.34 -7.24
C GLU A 111 -2.37 14.64 -6.31
N ALA A 112 -1.54 13.74 -6.86
CA ALA A 112 -0.53 13.04 -6.08
C ALA A 112 0.60 13.97 -5.61
N LEU A 113 1.00 14.94 -6.42
CA LEU A 113 2.02 15.92 -6.06
C LEU A 113 1.50 16.86 -4.98
N GLN A 114 0.26 17.33 -5.10
CA GLN A 114 -0.38 18.18 -4.10
C GLN A 114 -0.44 17.47 -2.75
N LEU A 115 -0.93 16.23 -2.72
CA LEU A 115 -0.98 15.43 -1.50
C LEU A 115 0.41 15.24 -0.89
N GLN A 116 1.43 15.00 -1.72
CA GLN A 116 2.80 14.89 -1.26
C GLN A 116 3.31 16.21 -0.66
N VAL A 117 3.14 17.32 -1.35
CA VAL A 117 3.58 18.64 -0.88
C VAL A 117 2.93 19.00 0.45
N GLU A 118 1.65 18.68 0.64
CA GLU A 118 0.96 18.88 1.90
C GLU A 118 1.64 18.14 3.06
N ASN A 119 2.09 16.91 2.84
CA ASN A 119 2.65 16.02 3.86
C ASN A 119 4.17 16.13 4.04
N THR A 120 4.95 16.30 2.96
CA THR A 120 6.43 16.22 2.96
C THR A 120 7.12 17.52 2.58
N LYS A 121 6.39 18.49 2.03
CA LYS A 121 6.94 19.75 1.48
C LYS A 121 7.91 19.57 0.31
N ILE A 122 7.86 18.43 -0.39
CA ILE A 122 8.68 18.15 -1.58
C ILE A 122 7.82 18.38 -2.84
N ASP A 123 8.15 19.39 -3.65
CA ASP A 123 7.41 19.76 -4.88
C ASP A 123 8.13 19.41 -6.20
N GLY A 124 9.40 18.98 -6.13
CA GLY A 124 10.23 18.71 -7.32
C GLY A 124 9.90 17.44 -8.12
N GLY A 125 8.85 16.70 -7.75
CA GLY A 125 8.44 15.46 -8.42
C GLY A 125 7.82 14.46 -7.45
N LEU A 126 7.34 13.32 -7.98
CA LEU A 126 6.69 12.29 -7.19
C LEU A 126 7.71 11.34 -6.55
N LEU A 127 7.59 11.15 -5.24
CA LEU A 127 8.17 10.03 -4.52
C LEU A 127 7.48 8.73 -4.95
N TYR A 128 8.11 7.59 -4.65
CA TYR A 128 7.55 6.27 -4.96
C TYR A 128 6.10 6.08 -4.48
N TRP A 129 5.77 6.48 -3.25
CA TRP A 129 4.42 6.33 -2.71
C TRP A 129 3.39 7.19 -3.43
N SER A 130 3.76 8.41 -3.79
CA SER A 130 2.91 9.35 -4.53
C SER A 130 2.75 8.91 -5.99
N PHE A 131 3.82 8.39 -6.60
CA PHE A 131 3.76 7.75 -7.91
C PHE A 131 2.79 6.57 -7.92
N LYS A 132 2.87 5.69 -6.91
CA LYS A 132 1.93 4.58 -6.74
C LYS A 132 0.48 5.06 -6.59
N ALA A 133 0.25 6.14 -5.83
CA ALA A 133 -1.06 6.74 -5.68
C ALA A 133 -1.59 7.34 -6.99
N ALA A 134 -0.75 8.08 -7.73
CA ALA A 134 -1.09 8.65 -9.03
C ALA A 134 -1.53 7.57 -10.02
N LEU A 135 -0.77 6.47 -10.10
CA LEU A 135 -1.12 5.36 -10.97
C LEU A 135 -2.40 4.64 -10.51
N SER A 136 -2.63 4.52 -9.19
CA SER A 136 -3.86 3.90 -8.68
C SER A 136 -5.09 4.73 -9.07
N SER A 137 -5.01 6.05 -8.92
CA SER A 137 -6.05 6.97 -9.36
C SER A 137 -6.33 6.85 -10.86
N LEU A 138 -5.27 6.73 -11.69
CA LEU A 138 -5.41 6.51 -13.13
C LEU A 138 -6.10 5.18 -13.47
N THR A 139 -5.77 4.10 -12.76
CA THR A 139 -6.43 2.81 -12.98
C THR A 139 -7.91 2.84 -12.64
N GLU A 140 -8.30 3.62 -11.63
CA GLU A 140 -9.71 3.81 -11.25
C GLU A 140 -10.46 4.67 -12.29
N ASP A 141 -9.86 5.78 -12.74
CA ASP A 141 -10.50 6.70 -13.70
C ASP A 141 -10.69 6.06 -15.10
N LEU A 142 -9.78 5.17 -15.48
CA LEU A 142 -9.75 4.53 -16.80
C LEU A 142 -10.25 3.09 -16.80
N GLY A 143 -10.61 2.53 -15.63
CA GLY A 143 -11.02 1.14 -15.48
C GLY A 143 -9.93 0.13 -15.86
N LEU A 144 -8.67 0.51 -15.73
CA LEU A 144 -7.53 -0.32 -16.13
C LEU A 144 -7.19 -1.35 -15.05
N ASN A 145 -6.89 -2.57 -15.49
CA ASN A 145 -6.45 -3.64 -14.58
C ASN A 145 -4.93 -3.61 -14.43
N TRP A 146 -4.46 -3.42 -13.21
CA TRP A 146 -3.04 -3.42 -12.86
C TRP A 146 -2.29 -4.66 -13.31
N ASP A 147 -2.94 -5.82 -13.20
CA ASP A 147 -2.37 -7.10 -13.60
C ASP A 147 -2.08 -7.14 -15.10
N LYS A 148 -2.98 -6.58 -15.93
CA LYS A 148 -2.77 -6.46 -17.39
C LYS A 148 -1.57 -5.54 -17.67
N LEU A 149 -1.51 -4.40 -16.99
CA LEU A 149 -0.45 -3.41 -17.14
C LEU A 149 0.94 -3.96 -16.81
N ILE A 150 1.05 -4.64 -15.67
CA ILE A 150 2.33 -5.19 -15.21
C ILE A 150 2.73 -6.39 -16.07
N ASN A 151 1.80 -7.25 -16.48
CA ASN A 151 2.11 -8.31 -17.44
C ASN A 151 2.61 -7.75 -18.76
N THR A 152 2.01 -6.68 -19.30
CA THR A 152 2.48 -6.06 -20.55
C THR A 152 3.86 -5.44 -20.39
N LEU A 153 4.14 -4.76 -19.28
CA LEU A 153 5.46 -4.15 -19.01
C LEU A 153 6.56 -5.17 -18.69
N MET A 154 6.20 -6.34 -18.16
CA MET A 154 7.17 -7.39 -17.79
C MET A 154 7.37 -8.45 -18.87
N THR A 155 6.48 -8.54 -19.85
CA THR A 155 6.60 -9.48 -20.96
C THR A 155 7.31 -8.77 -22.11
N PRO A 156 8.57 -9.13 -22.44
CA PRO A 156 9.21 -8.57 -23.61
C PRO A 156 8.41 -8.97 -24.86
N ALA A 157 8.01 -8.00 -25.68
CA ALA A 157 7.45 -8.28 -26.99
C ALA A 157 8.47 -9.11 -27.79
N LEU A 158 8.11 -10.36 -28.07
CA LEU A 158 8.90 -11.33 -28.86
C LEU A 158 8.90 -10.95 -30.35
#